data_AF-A0A452ZYX9-F1
#
_entry.id   AF-A0A452ZYX9-F1
#
_cell.length_a   1.000
_cell.length_b   1.000
_cell.length_c   1.000
_cell.angle_alpha   90.00
_cell.angle_beta   90.00
_cell.angle_gamma   90.00
#
_symmetry.space_group_name_H-M   'P 1'
#
loop_
_entity.id
_entity.type
_entity.pdbx_description
1 polymer ?
#
loop_
_entity_poly.entity_id
_entity_poly.type
_entity_poly.pdbx_seq_one_letter_code
_entity_poly.pdbx_strand_id
1 'polypeptide(L)'
;RLCVSVRDYYCYMLQTRPGIFNPILCGARLLQQWGVDMYIKIESCRLKWYRKNQTKIRADLYKGVVDAITSGETRASAVGVRIVLPGTYPG
;
A
#
# COMPACT_ATOMS: atom_id res chain seq x y z
N ARG A 1 -1.35 -19.84 -13.57
CA ARG A 1 -1.07 -18.95 -12.40
C ARG A 1 -2.35 -18.82 -11.61
N LEU A 2 -2.41 -19.24 -10.33
CA LEU A 2 -3.63 -19.22 -9.50
C LEU A 2 -3.73 -17.97 -8.58
N CYS A 3 -2.77 -17.04 -8.65
CA CYS A 3 -2.73 -15.85 -7.80
C CYS A 3 -3.05 -14.61 -8.63
N VAL A 4 -4.11 -13.88 -8.27
CA VAL A 4 -4.54 -12.62 -8.91
C VAL A 4 -4.21 -11.46 -7.97
N SER A 5 -3.72 -10.34 -8.50
CA SER A 5 -3.47 -9.17 -7.68
C SER A 5 -4.80 -8.53 -7.24
N VAL A 6 -4.82 -7.89 -6.07
CA VAL A 6 -6.02 -7.21 -5.55
C VAL A 6 -6.53 -6.16 -6.55
N ARG A 7 -5.61 -5.48 -7.24
CA ARG A 7 -5.95 -4.51 -8.29
C ARG A 7 -6.64 -5.17 -9.49
N ASP A 8 -6.10 -6.27 -9.99
CA ASP A 8 -6.67 -6.97 -11.15
C ASP A 8 -8.07 -7.51 -10.84
N TYR A 9 -8.28 -8.01 -9.62
CA TYR A 9 -9.58 -8.44 -9.14
C TYR A 9 -10.61 -7.30 -9.14
N TYR A 10 -10.25 -6.11 -8.64
CA TYR A 10 -11.17 -4.96 -8.66
C TYR A 10 -11.41 -4.39 -10.05
N CYS A 11 -10.40 -4.36 -10.92
CA CYS A 11 -10.58 -4.00 -12.33
C CYS A 11 -11.57 -4.95 -13.03
N TYR A 12 -11.48 -6.25 -12.76
CA TYR A 12 -12.41 -7.24 -13.28
C TYR A 12 -13.85 -6.96 -12.81
N MET A 13 -14.04 -6.61 -11.54
CA MET A 13 -15.36 -6.28 -10.98
C MET A 13 -15.97 -5.00 -11.59
N LEU A 14 -15.16 -4.04 -12.03
CA LEU A 14 -15.61 -2.83 -12.74
C LEU A 14 -15.82 -3.03 -14.24
N GLN A 15 -15.35 -4.14 -14.81
CA GLN A 15 -15.42 -4.36 -16.25
C GLN A 15 -16.89 -4.43 -16.70
N THR A 16 -17.29 -3.51 -17.58
CA THR A 16 -18.63 -3.55 -18.19
C THR A 16 -18.67 -4.64 -19.25
N ARG A 17 -19.72 -5.46 -19.24
CA ARG A 17 -19.94 -6.54 -20.22
C ARG A 17 -21.32 -6.38 -20.85
N PRO A 18 -21.43 -6.50 -22.19
CA PRO A 18 -22.73 -6.39 -22.84
C PRO A 18 -23.66 -7.50 -22.34
N GLY A 19 -24.90 -7.13 -21.97
CA GLY A 19 -25.91 -8.06 -21.48
C GLY A 19 -25.81 -8.46 -20.00
N ILE A 20 -24.81 -7.96 -19.25
CA ILE A 20 -24.68 -8.24 -17.81
C ILE A 20 -24.84 -6.94 -17.02
N PHE A 21 -25.83 -6.90 -16.14
CA PHE A 21 -26.03 -5.77 -15.22
C PHE A 21 -24.93 -5.77 -14.15
N ASN A 22 -24.21 -4.66 -14.02
CA ASN A 22 -23.21 -4.48 -12.98
C ASN A 22 -23.76 -3.56 -11.87
N PRO A 23 -24.15 -4.11 -10.71
CA PRO A 23 -24.75 -3.32 -9.63
C PRO A 23 -23.79 -2.28 -9.05
N ILE A 24 -22.48 -2.51 -9.12
CA ILE A 24 -21.46 -1.58 -8.62
C ILE A 24 -21.46 -0.31 -9.47
N LEU A 25 -21.49 -0.46 -10.79
CA LEU A 25 -21.49 0.68 -11.72
C LEU A 25 -22.81 1.47 -11.69
N CYS A 26 -23.93 0.80 -11.45
CA CYS A 26 -25.24 1.44 -11.35
C CYS A 26 -25.53 2.07 -9.99
N GLY A 27 -24.65 1.87 -9.00
CA GLY A 27 -24.84 2.32 -7.62
C GLY A 27 -24.64 3.81 -7.35
N ALA A 28 -24.31 4.63 -8.35
CA ALA A 28 -24.06 6.09 -8.24
C ALA A 28 -23.19 6.47 -7.02
N ARG A 29 -23.80 6.91 -5.90
CA ARG A 29 -23.08 7.25 -4.66
C ARG A 29 -22.34 6.07 -4.04
N LEU A 30 -22.89 4.86 -4.16
CA LEU A 30 -22.23 3.63 -3.72
C LEU A 30 -20.97 3.34 -4.54
N LEU A 31 -20.94 3.69 -5.83
CA LEU A 31 -19.74 3.54 -6.66
C LEU A 31 -18.59 4.42 -6.13
N GLN A 32 -18.91 5.65 -5.70
CA GLN A 32 -17.92 6.57 -5.15
C GLN A 32 -17.34 6.04 -3.84
N GLN A 33 -18.18 5.57 -2.92
CA GLN A 33 -17.74 4.95 -1.66
C GLN A 33 -16.90 3.70 -1.93
N TRP A 34 -17.37 2.83 -2.83
CA TRP A 34 -16.66 1.63 -3.23
C TRP A 34 -15.27 1.94 -3.80
N GLY A 35 -15.14 2.98 -4.64
CA GLY A 35 -13.86 3.40 -5.21
C GLY A 35 -12.84 3.81 -4.14
N VAL A 36 -13.27 4.59 -3.15
CA VAL A 36 -12.43 5.00 -2.01
C VAL A 36 -12.02 3.78 -1.18
N ASP A 37 -12.96 2.89 -0.87
CA ASP A 37 -12.68 1.67 -0.10
C ASP A 37 -11.67 0.76 -0.82
N MET A 38 -11.79 0.61 -2.14
CA MET A 38 -10.86 -0.21 -2.92
C MET A 38 -9.46 0.41 -2.95
N TYR A 39 -9.37 1.74 -3.07
CA TYR A 39 -8.10 2.45 -2.98
C TYR A 39 -7.40 2.18 -1.63
N ILE A 40 -8.13 2.34 -0.51
CA ILE A 40 -7.58 2.09 0.83
C ILE A 40 -7.10 0.64 0.98
N LYS A 41 -7.83 -0.34 0.43
CA LYS A 41 -7.41 -1.75 0.45
C LYS A 41 -6.13 -1.98 -0.34
N ILE A 42 -6.03 -1.45 -1.55
CA ILE A 42 -4.83 -1.55 -2.38
C ILE A 42 -3.65 -0.91 -1.66
N GLU A 43 -3.84 0.28 -1.11
CA GLU A 43 -2.79 1.03 -0.43
C GLU A 43 -2.33 0.33 0.85
N SER A 44 -3.26 -0.23 1.63
CA SER A 44 -2.93 -1.07 2.78
C SER A 44 -2.10 -2.30 2.39
N CYS A 45 -2.41 -2.94 1.27
CA CYS A 45 -1.61 -4.04 0.73
C CYS A 45 -0.20 -3.59 0.31
N ARG A 46 -0.07 -2.41 -0.31
CA ARG A 46 1.22 -1.81 -0.67
C ARG A 46 2.05 -1.47 0.57
N LEU A 47 1.46 -0.84 1.59
CA LEU A 47 2.13 -0.54 2.86
C LEU A 47 2.59 -1.81 3.59
N LYS A 48 1.76 -2.87 3.60
CA LYS A 48 2.17 -4.19 4.13
C LYS A 48 3.35 -4.76 3.36
N TRP A 49 3.40 -4.58 2.03
CA TRP A 49 4.53 -5.02 1.22
C TRP A 49 5.80 -4.23 1.57
N TYR A 50 5.72 -2.90 1.71
CA TYR A 50 6.86 -2.07 2.12
C TYR A 50 7.37 -2.46 3.50
N ARG A 51 6.47 -2.68 4.47
CA ARG A 51 6.83 -3.15 5.82
C ARG A 51 7.57 -4.50 5.80
N LYS A 52 7.15 -5.45 4.96
CA LYS A 52 7.73 -6.80 4.90
C LYS A 52 9.01 -6.91 4.06
N ASN A 53 9.18 -6.05 3.05
CA ASN A 53 10.30 -6.12 2.11
C ASN A 53 11.39 -5.08 2.38
N GLN A 54 11.52 -4.60 3.63
CA GLN A 54 12.46 -3.53 3.93
C GLN A 54 13.93 -3.88 3.66
N THR A 55 14.31 -5.14 3.81
CA THR A 55 15.64 -5.63 3.45
C THR A 55 15.93 -5.48 1.95
N LYS A 56 14.92 -5.69 1.09
CA LYS A 56 15.05 -5.50 -0.38
C LYS A 56 15.15 -4.03 -0.79
N ILE A 57 14.55 -3.14 -0.02
CA ILE A 57 14.62 -1.69 -0.22
C ILE A 57 15.95 -1.14 0.31
N ARG A 58 16.81 -2.00 0.90
CA ARG A 58 18.04 -1.63 1.60
C ARG A 58 17.76 -0.61 2.71
N ALA A 59 16.62 -0.75 3.39
CA ALA A 59 16.28 0.09 4.52
C ALA A 59 17.36 0.03 5.61
N ASP A 60 18.11 -1.06 5.71
CA ASP A 60 19.23 -1.21 6.64
C ASP A 60 20.36 -0.21 6.38
N LEU A 61 20.61 0.18 5.12
CA LEU A 61 21.60 1.21 4.78
C LEU A 61 21.13 2.59 5.23
N TYR A 62 19.86 2.91 4.96
CA TYR A 62 19.26 4.17 5.41
C TYR A 62 19.14 4.23 6.93
N LYS A 63 18.78 3.12 7.56
CA LYS A 63 18.74 2.99 9.02
C LYS A 63 20.15 3.17 9.60
N GLY A 64 21.19 2.55 9.04
CA GLY A 64 22.57 2.74 9.47
C GLY A 64 23.08 4.18 9.32
N VAL A 65 22.74 4.87 8.22
CA VAL A 65 23.06 6.29 8.03
C VAL A 65 22.31 7.18 9.02
N VAL A 66 21.01 6.94 9.19
CA VAL A 66 20.17 7.67 10.16
C VAL A 66 20.65 7.42 11.59
N ASP A 67 20.96 6.17 11.95
CA ASP A 67 21.45 5.80 13.27
C ASP A 67 22.84 6.39 13.52
N ALA A 68 23.70 6.51 12.49
CA ALA A 68 25.00 7.21 12.59
C ALA A 68 24.87 8.73 12.74
N ILE A 69 23.78 9.33 12.25
CA ILE A 69 23.44 10.74 12.49
C ILE A 69 22.77 10.91 13.86
N THR A 70 21.98 9.92 14.30
CA THR A 70 21.20 9.94 15.54
C THR A 70 22.01 9.43 16.75
N SER A 71 23.18 8.83 16.56
CA SER A 71 24.07 8.35 17.64
C SER A 71 24.68 9.46 18.51
N GLY A 72 24.32 10.72 18.26
CA GLY A 72 24.43 11.81 19.24
C GLY A 72 23.32 11.82 20.31
N GLU A 73 22.27 11.00 20.19
CA GLU A 73 21.09 11.04 21.05
C GLU A 73 20.72 9.64 21.58
N THR A 74 21.13 9.42 22.83
CA THR A 74 21.03 8.18 23.60
C THR A 74 19.60 7.86 24.02
N ARG A 75 18.76 7.28 23.15
CA ARG A 75 17.52 6.58 23.56
C ARG A 75 16.91 5.68 22.48
N ALA A 76 17.58 4.56 22.19
CA ALA A 76 17.15 3.57 21.19
C ALA A 76 15.98 2.66 21.63
N SER A 77 15.43 2.79 22.84
CA SER A 77 14.44 1.84 23.38
C SER A 77 12.96 2.23 23.17
N ALA A 78 12.66 3.44 22.67
CA ALA A 78 11.28 3.92 22.52
C ALA A 78 10.83 4.08 21.05
N VAL A 79 11.72 3.88 20.08
CA VAL A 79 11.47 4.21 18.68
C VAL A 79 10.92 2.98 17.97
N GLY A 80 9.62 2.96 17.71
CA GLY A 80 8.99 1.95 16.85
C GLY A 80 9.77 1.77 15.55
N VAL A 81 9.76 0.54 15.01
CA VAL A 81 10.53 0.18 13.81
C VAL A 81 10.23 1.18 12.67
N ARG A 82 11.21 2.02 12.33
CA ARG A 82 11.10 3.02 11.26
C ARG A 82 11.01 2.31 9.92
N ILE A 83 9.89 2.47 9.21
CA ILE A 83 9.63 1.90 7.88
C ILE A 83 10.01 2.97 6.85
N VAL A 84 10.96 2.67 5.97
CA VAL A 84 11.37 3.58 4.89
C VAL A 84 10.43 3.39 3.70
N LEU A 85 9.71 4.45 3.33
CA LEU A 85 8.91 4.46 2.11
C LEU A 85 9.76 5.02 0.95
N PRO A 86 9.62 4.51 -0.28
CA PRO A 86 10.28 5.09 -1.44
C PRO A 86 9.75 6.51 -1.73
N GLY A 87 10.61 7.39 -2.24
CA GLY A 87 10.26 8.80 -2.51
C GLY A 87 9.16 9.02 -3.56
N THR A 88 8.76 7.96 -4.27
CA THR A 88 7.62 7.95 -5.21
C THR A 88 6.27 7.76 -4.51
N TYR A 89 6.24 7.69 -3.17
CA TYR A 89 5.01 7.55 -2.41
C TYR A 89 4.25 8.88 -2.39
N PRO A 90 3.03 8.96 -2.96
CA PRO A 90 2.18 10.12 -2.79
C PRO A 90 1.69 10.13 -1.34
N GLY A 91 2.12 11.14 -0.58
CA GLY A 91 1.68 11.39 0.80
C GLY A 91 0.26 11.93 0.85
#